data_AF-A0A0P6W5U5-F1
#
_entry.id   AF-A0A0P6W5U5-F1
#
_cell.length_a   1.000
_cell.length_b   1.000
_cell.length_c   1.000
_cell.angle_alpha   90.00
_cell.angle_beta   90.00
_cell.angle_gamma   90.00
#
_symmetry.space_group_name_H-M   'P 1'
#
loop_
_entity.id
_entity.type
_entity.pdbx_description
1 polymer ?
#
loop_
_entity_poly.entity_id
_entity_poly.type
_entity_poly.pdbx_seq_one_letter_code
_entity_poly.pdbx_strand_id
1 'polypeptide(L)'
;MNIILNDIYQFILYIVVFILIFYVSEKTARKKWNIVRKPEAEEVDSLHKWGKRILWIFFFVTWVFFSSWLKSLLIIMVIGLFDAYMQWKSGEKEYIITLIGLVIFIVFITFGYSFHILSE
;
A
#
# COMPACT_ATOMS: atom_id res chain seq x y z
N MET A 1 19.09 3.83 27.50
CA MET A 1 19.62 4.24 26.18
C MET A 1 19.71 3.07 25.19
N ASN A 2 20.16 1.88 25.60
CA ASN A 2 20.23 0.70 24.71
C ASN A 2 18.88 0.14 24.20
N ILE A 3 17.80 0.23 24.99
CA ILE A 3 16.49 -0.34 24.62
C ILE A 3 15.84 0.45 23.47
N ILE A 4 15.69 1.77 23.63
CA ILE A 4 15.14 2.65 22.58
C ILE A 4 15.92 2.53 21.27
N LEU A 5 17.25 2.45 21.34
CA LEU A 5 18.09 2.29 20.15
C LEU A 5 17.84 0.94 19.45
N ASN A 6 17.63 -0.13 20.23
CA ASN A 6 17.32 -1.45 19.71
C ASN A 6 15.93 -1.49 19.07
N ASP A 7 14.92 -0.86 19.68
CA ASP A 7 13.57 -0.79 19.14
C ASP A 7 13.54 -0.03 17.80
N ILE A 8 14.25 1.10 17.73
CA ILE A 8 14.42 1.86 16.47
C ILE A 8 15.13 1.00 15.42
N TYR A 9 16.18 0.26 15.80
CA TYR A 9 16.90 -0.62 14.87
C TYR A 9 15.99 -1.73 14.33
N GLN A 10 15.20 -2.37 15.19
CA GLN A 10 14.23 -3.40 14.80
C GLN A 10 13.17 -2.83 13.85
N PHE A 11 12.66 -1.62 14.12
CA PHE A 11 11.71 -0.94 13.25
C PHE A 11 12.30 -0.61 11.87
N ILE A 12 13.53 -0.10 11.81
CA ILE A 12 14.22 0.18 10.55
C ILE A 12 14.46 -1.11 9.76
N LEU A 13 14.96 -2.16 10.43
CA LEU A 13 15.19 -3.46 9.81
C LEU A 13 13.90 -4.05 9.26
N TYR A 14 12.80 -3.93 10.00
CA TYR A 14 11.46 -4.33 9.59
C TYR A 14 11.04 -3.65 8.28
N ILE A 15 11.15 -2.32 8.20
CA ILE A 15 10.84 -1.55 6.98
C ILE A 15 11.71 -2.01 5.81
N VAL A 16 13.03 -2.12 6.01
CA VAL A 16 13.98 -2.50 4.95
C VAL A 16 13.65 -3.88 4.37
N VAL A 17 13.33 -4.85 5.23
CA VAL A 17 12.95 -6.20 4.79
C VAL A 17 11.69 -6.16 3.92
N PHE A 18 10.66 -5.43 4.32
CA PHE A 18 9.43 -5.34 3.52
C PHE A 18 9.60 -4.59 2.21
N ILE A 19 10.43 -3.54 2.18
CA ILE A 19 10.81 -2.87 0.93
C ILE A 19 11.50 -3.84 -0.02
N LEU A 20 12.42 -4.67 0.47
CA LEU A 20 13.09 -5.69 -0.33
C LEU A 20 12.11 -6.75 -0.85
N ILE A 21 11.20 -7.24 -0.01
CA ILE A 21 10.16 -8.21 -0.39
C ILE A 21 9.28 -7.60 -1.50
N PHE A 22 8.85 -6.35 -1.34
CA PHE A 22 8.06 -5.65 -2.34
C PHE A 22 8.82 -5.51 -3.67
N TYR A 23 10.06 -5.03 -3.62
CA TYR A 23 10.90 -4.87 -4.81
C TYR A 23 11.11 -6.18 -5.56
N VAL A 24 11.42 -7.28 -4.86
CA VAL A 24 11.62 -8.61 -5.47
C VAL A 24 10.31 -9.14 -6.06
N SER A 25 9.20 -8.98 -5.34
CA SER A 25 7.87 -9.40 -5.78
C SER A 25 7.45 -8.65 -7.04
N GLU A 26 7.62 -7.32 -7.06
CA GLU A 26 7.34 -6.47 -8.22
C GLU A 26 8.18 -6.90 -9.42
N LYS A 27 9.51 -7.02 -9.25
CA LYS A 27 10.42 -7.42 -10.33
C LYS A 27 10.06 -8.79 -10.91
N THR A 28 9.72 -9.74 -10.05
CA THR A 28 9.32 -11.10 -10.44
C THR A 28 7.99 -11.09 -11.18
N ALA A 29 7.00 -10.36 -10.66
CA ALA A 29 5.68 -10.21 -11.28
C ALA A 29 5.78 -9.56 -12.66
N ARG A 30 6.52 -8.45 -12.77
CA ARG A 30 6.73 -7.76 -14.06
C ARG A 30 7.37 -8.68 -15.09
N LYS A 31 8.39 -9.46 -14.70
CA LYS A 31 9.03 -10.45 -15.59
C LYS A 31 8.08 -11.57 -15.99
N LYS A 32 7.29 -12.10 -15.05
CA LYS A 32 6.38 -13.23 -15.28
C LYS A 32 5.20 -12.87 -16.19
N TRP A 33 4.64 -11.67 -16.03
CA TRP A 33 3.44 -11.23 -16.74
C TRP A 33 3.69 -10.23 -17.88
N ASN A 34 4.97 -9.95 -18.17
CA ASN A 34 5.43 -8.98 -19.16
C ASN A 34 4.76 -7.60 -18.99
N ILE A 35 4.84 -7.07 -17.76
CA ILE A 35 4.22 -5.80 -17.37
C ILE A 35 5.26 -4.69 -17.57
N VAL A 36 5.00 -3.81 -18.54
CA VAL A 36 5.83 -2.62 -18.78
C VAL A 36 5.53 -1.59 -17.68
N ARG A 37 6.58 -1.09 -17.03
CA ARG A 37 6.44 -0.06 -16.00
C ARG A 37 5.96 1.24 -16.65
N LYS A 38 4.78 1.71 -16.27
CA LYS A 38 4.33 3.05 -16.60
C LYS A 38 4.80 4.03 -15.51
N PRO A 39 5.39 5.18 -15.87
CA PRO A 39 5.95 6.14 -14.91
C PRO A 39 4.89 6.78 -14.01
N GLU A 40 3.64 6.79 -14.47
CA GLU A 40 2.47 7.07 -13.66
C GLU A 40 1.48 5.94 -13.95
N ALA A 41 0.79 5.44 -12.92
CA ALA A 41 -0.47 4.75 -13.15
C ALA A 41 -1.38 5.79 -13.79
N GLU A 42 -1.33 5.91 -15.12
CA GLU A 42 -2.14 6.86 -15.88
C GLU A 42 -3.56 6.71 -15.36
N GLU A 43 -4.11 7.80 -14.84
CA GLU A 43 -5.51 7.83 -14.47
C GLU A 43 -6.29 7.53 -15.74
N VAL A 44 -6.71 6.27 -15.87
CA VAL A 44 -7.35 5.68 -17.05
C VAL A 44 -8.40 6.60 -17.66
N ASP A 45 -9.15 7.29 -16.80
CA ASP A 45 -10.19 8.22 -17.19
C ASP A 45 -10.44 9.25 -16.06
N SER A 46 -11.17 10.31 -16.39
CA SER A 46 -11.70 11.32 -15.48
C SER A 46 -12.37 10.74 -14.23
N LEU A 47 -13.07 9.61 -14.36
CA LEU A 47 -13.69 8.89 -13.24
C LEU A 47 -12.66 8.33 -12.25
N HIS A 48 -11.52 7.83 -12.74
CA HIS A 48 -10.42 7.33 -11.90
C HIS A 48 -9.86 8.50 -11.08
N LYS A 49 -9.58 9.63 -11.74
CA LYS A 49 -9.06 10.85 -11.12
C LYS A 49 -9.97 11.39 -10.02
N TRP A 50 -11.24 11.60 -10.35
CA TRP A 50 -12.22 12.14 -9.40
C TRP A 50 -12.49 11.17 -8.25
N GLY A 51 -12.63 9.88 -8.53
CA GLY A 51 -12.82 8.85 -7.51
C GLY A 51 -11.65 8.80 -6.52
N LYS A 52 -10.42 8.78 -7.03
CA LYS A 52 -9.20 8.79 -6.21
C LYS A 52 -9.11 10.04 -5.34
N ARG A 53 -9.42 11.21 -5.92
CA ARG A 53 -9.43 12.49 -5.18
C ARG A 53 -10.46 12.50 -4.05
N ILE A 54 -11.67 11.99 -4.29
CA ILE A 54 -12.73 11.90 -3.27
C ILE A 54 -12.31 10.95 -2.15
N LEU A 55 -11.74 9.79 -2.48
CA LEU A 55 -11.27 8.83 -1.48
C LEU A 55 -10.14 9.40 -0.63
N TRP A 56 -9.21 10.15 -1.21
CA TRP A 56 -8.17 10.85 -0.44
C TRP A 56 -8.74 11.94 0.47
N ILE A 57 -9.71 12.74 -0.01
CA ILE A 57 -10.40 13.71 0.86
C ILE A 57 -11.06 13.00 2.04
N PHE A 58 -11.74 11.89 1.79
CA PHE A 58 -12.37 11.09 2.83
C PHE A 58 -11.35 10.51 3.82
N PHE A 59 -10.19 10.06 3.33
CA PHE A 59 -9.06 9.64 4.17
C PHE A 59 -8.60 10.76 5.10
N PHE A 60 -8.34 11.97 4.57
CA PHE A 60 -7.88 13.11 5.37
C PHE A 60 -8.92 13.54 6.40
N VAL A 61 -10.19 13.63 6.02
CA VAL A 61 -11.28 13.93 6.96
C VAL A 61 -11.33 12.87 8.05
N THR A 62 -11.26 11.58 7.69
CA THR A 62 -11.30 10.52 8.68
C THR A 62 -10.10 10.56 9.63
N TRP A 63 -8.90 10.80 9.09
CA TRP A 63 -7.66 10.91 9.85
C TRP A 63 -7.69 12.07 10.86
N VAL A 64 -8.18 13.24 10.45
CA VAL A 64 -8.20 14.45 11.28
C VAL A 64 -9.27 14.36 12.37
N PHE A 65 -10.46 13.86 12.04
CA PHE A 65 -11.62 13.90 12.95
C PHE A 65 -11.84 12.62 13.74
N PHE A 66 -11.24 11.49 13.33
CA PHE A 66 -11.41 10.20 13.99
C PHE A 66 -10.05 9.58 14.31
N SER A 67 -9.72 9.51 15.61
CA SER A 67 -8.52 8.80 16.10
C SER A 67 -8.77 7.28 16.08
N SER A 68 -8.72 6.67 14.89
CA SER A 68 -8.82 5.23 14.75
C SER A 68 -7.96 4.74 13.59
N TRP A 69 -6.80 4.19 13.93
CA TRP A 69 -5.85 3.63 12.97
C TRP A 69 -6.49 2.57 12.06
N LEU A 70 -7.39 1.73 12.60
CA LEU A 70 -8.13 0.72 11.84
C LEU A 70 -8.98 1.34 10.71
N LYS A 71 -9.66 2.45 10.98
CA LYS A 71 -10.47 3.14 9.96
C LYS A 71 -9.57 3.70 8.85
N SER A 72 -8.45 4.30 9.21
CA SER A 72 -7.47 4.85 8.26
C SER A 72 -6.88 3.76 7.37
N LEU A 73 -6.55 2.60 7.93
CA LEU A 73 -6.07 1.45 7.16
C LEU A 73 -7.12 0.90 6.20
N LEU A 74 -8.37 0.77 6.64
CA LEU A 74 -9.46 0.33 5.78
C LEU A 74 -9.65 1.27 4.59
N ILE A 75 -9.57 2.58 4.80
CA ILE A 75 -9.67 3.56 3.70
C ILE A 75 -8.48 3.42 2.73
N ILE A 76 -7.26 3.20 3.23
CA ILE A 76 -6.09 2.94 2.36
C ILE A 76 -6.31 1.68 1.51
N MET A 77 -6.86 0.61 2.10
CA MET A 77 -7.21 -0.61 1.35
C MET A 77 -8.26 -0.33 0.27
N VAL A 78 -9.31 0.45 0.59
CA VAL A 78 -10.34 0.85 -0.38
C VAL A 78 -9.73 1.66 -1.53
N ILE A 79 -8.82 2.59 -1.25
CA ILE A 79 -8.10 3.36 -2.27
C ILE A 79 -7.32 2.43 -3.20
N GLY A 80 -6.51 1.51 -2.64
CA GLY A 80 -5.73 0.60 -3.47
C GLY A 80 -6.60 -0.37 -4.28
N LEU A 81 -7.71 -0.86 -3.73
CA LEU A 81 -8.65 -1.72 -4.45
C LEU A 81 -9.36 -0.96 -5.56
N PHE A 82 -9.69 0.31 -5.34
CA PHE A 82 -10.25 1.18 -6.37
C PHE A 82 -9.26 1.39 -7.52
N ASP A 83 -8.00 1.69 -7.22
CA ASP A 83 -6.94 1.83 -8.23
C ASP A 83 -6.75 0.52 -9.01
N ALA A 84 -6.69 -0.63 -8.33
CA ALA A 84 -6.58 -1.93 -8.96
C ALA A 84 -7.79 -2.25 -9.86
N TYR A 85 -9.01 -1.92 -9.41
CA TYR A 85 -10.22 -2.12 -10.19
C TYR A 85 -10.23 -1.25 -11.45
N MET A 86 -9.84 0.02 -11.35
CA MET A 86 -9.79 0.93 -12.49
C MET A 86 -8.72 0.50 -13.51
N GLN A 87 -7.54 0.10 -13.04
CA GLN A 87 -6.48 -0.49 -13.88
C GLN A 87 -6.98 -1.77 -14.58
N TRP A 88 -7.63 -2.67 -13.87
CA TRP A 88 -8.19 -3.89 -14.45
C TRP A 88 -9.26 -3.58 -15.51
N LYS A 89 -10.20 -2.67 -15.20
CA LYS A 89 -11.26 -2.23 -16.11
C LYS A 89 -10.70 -1.64 -17.41
N SER A 90 -9.55 -0.98 -17.34
CA SER A 90 -8.87 -0.37 -18.49
C SER A 90 -8.09 -1.34 -19.36
N GLY A 91 -7.89 -2.59 -18.91
CA GLY A 91 -7.03 -3.56 -19.58
C GLY A 91 -5.53 -3.39 -19.28
N GLU A 92 -5.15 -2.44 -18.43
CA GLU A 92 -3.77 -2.31 -17.94
C GLU A 92 -3.43 -3.46 -17.01
N LYS A 93 -2.26 -4.10 -17.18
CA LYS A 93 -1.82 -5.18 -16.28
C LYS A 93 -1.28 -4.70 -14.93
N GLU A 94 -1.18 -3.38 -14.73
CA GLU A 94 -0.63 -2.78 -13.51
C GLU A 94 -1.46 -3.14 -12.27
N TYR A 95 -2.75 -3.50 -12.43
CA TYR A 95 -3.59 -3.98 -11.32
C TYR A 95 -2.98 -5.17 -10.58
N ILE A 96 -2.21 -6.01 -11.27
CA ILE A 96 -1.54 -7.16 -10.67
C ILE A 96 -0.49 -6.69 -9.65
N ILE A 97 0.28 -5.66 -10.00
CA ILE A 97 1.28 -5.07 -9.11
C ILE A 97 0.59 -4.36 -7.94
N THR A 98 -0.49 -3.62 -8.20
CA THR A 98 -1.28 -2.95 -7.16
C THR A 98 -1.86 -3.96 -6.15
N LEU A 99 -2.41 -5.09 -6.63
CA LEU A 99 -2.92 -6.16 -5.77
C LEU A 99 -1.82 -6.85 -4.97
N ILE A 100 -0.66 -7.14 -5.59
CA ILE A 100 0.50 -7.69 -4.86
C ILE A 100 0.94 -6.73 -3.77
N GLY A 101 1.02 -5.43 -4.08
CA GLY A 101 1.34 -4.38 -3.11
C GLY A 101 0.36 -4.33 -1.95
N LEU A 102 -0.95 -4.43 -2.23
CA LEU A 102 -1.98 -4.51 -1.19
C LEU A 102 -1.83 -5.73 -0.28
N VAL A 103 -1.57 -6.90 -0.85
CA VAL A 103 -1.35 -8.13 -0.06
C VAL A 103 -0.12 -7.97 0.82
N ILE A 104 0.99 -7.46 0.28
CA ILE A 104 2.21 -7.20 1.05
C ILE A 104 1.96 -6.16 2.14
N PHE A 105 1.17 -5.13 1.85
CA PHE A 105 0.78 -4.11 2.83
C PHE A 105 -0.06 -4.70 3.98
N ILE A 106 -1.03 -5.57 3.68
CA ILE A 106 -1.81 -6.27 4.70
C ILE A 106 -0.87 -7.09 5.59
N VAL A 107 0.03 -7.87 4.99
CA VAL A 107 1.02 -8.68 5.72
C VAL A 107 1.92 -7.80 6.58
N PHE A 108 2.39 -6.66 6.04
CA PHE A 108 3.20 -5.67 6.76
C PHE A 108 2.48 -5.11 7.99
N ILE A 109 1.20 -4.81 7.88
CA ILE A 109 0.45 -4.33 9.05
C ILE A 109 0.27 -5.47 10.06
N THR A 110 -0.22 -6.63 9.61
CA THR A 110 -0.52 -7.76 10.50
C THR A 110 0.73 -8.23 11.26
N PHE A 111 1.86 -8.37 10.59
CA PHE A 111 3.12 -8.75 11.23
C PHE A 111 3.60 -7.66 12.19
N GLY A 112 3.53 -6.39 11.79
CA GLY A 112 3.97 -5.28 12.64
C GLY A 112 3.20 -5.20 13.97
N TYR A 113 1.89 -5.46 13.94
CA TYR A 113 1.09 -5.56 15.17
C TYR A 113 1.37 -6.85 15.95
N SER A 114 1.50 -8.00 15.29
CA SER A 114 1.74 -9.29 15.95
C SER A 114 3.07 -9.32 16.72
N PHE A 115 4.07 -8.59 16.23
CA PHE A 115 5.38 -8.48 16.86
C PHE A 115 5.53 -7.23 17.75
N HIS A 116 4.45 -6.48 18.01
CA HIS A 116 4.48 -5.23 18.80
C HIS A 116 5.45 -4.16 18.25
N ILE A 117 5.78 -4.23 16.95
CA ILE A 117 6.62 -3.25 16.25
C ILE A 117 5.81 -1.99 15.93
N LEU A 118 4.50 -2.16 15.66
CA LEU A 118 3.56 -1.08 15.33
C LEU A 118 2.54 -0.79 16.45
N SER A 119 2.67 -1.42 17.63
CA SER A 119 1.77 -1.14 18.75
C SER A 119 2.08 0.23 19.36
N GLU A 120 1.03 1.01 19.64
CA GLU A 120 1.08 2.23 20.46
C GLU A 120 1.63 1.97 21.86
#